data_AF-K7EYM1-F1
#
_entry.id   AF-K7EYM1-F1
#
_cell.length_a   1.000
_cell.length_b   1.000
_cell.length_c   1.000
_cell.angle_alpha   90.00
_cell.angle_beta   90.00
_cell.angle_gamma   90.00
#
_symmetry.space_group_name_H-M   'P 1'
#
loop_
_entity.id
_entity.type
_entity.pdbx_description
1 polymer ?
#
loop_
_entity_poly.entity_id
_entity_poly.type
_entity_poly.pdbx_seq_one_letter_code
_entity_poly.pdbx_strand_id
1 'polypeptide(L)'
;MIIFKRKTMPKIKFPVGVFVHVNEKGWMDEEGVKLWLENVWSRRPGGLRQERSLLVWDMFRAHLTTSTKKRLARINTDAAVIPAGLTSLVQPLDVCLNKSFKDRIREQWNEWMVSGEKSFTKGGNMRAPQLDVLCNFVIKAWNDIDAETVIKSFKKCGISNSLDGMEDDFLWQDEGEAKAEAIPSDSELDPYDDCLTNVPQDVIDELMMSEDEHDEDFEGF
;
A
#
# COMPACT_ATOMS: atom_id res chain seq x y z
N MET A 1 1.21 -6.14 -4.83
CA MET A 1 1.64 -7.48 -4.40
C MET A 1 1.24 -7.63 -2.95
N ILE A 2 0.85 -8.82 -2.51
CA ILE A 2 0.61 -9.13 -1.10
C ILE A 2 1.64 -10.18 -0.67
N ILE A 3 2.26 -9.99 0.48
CA ILE A 3 3.19 -10.95 1.07
C ILE A 3 2.54 -11.54 2.32
N PHE A 4 2.29 -12.84 2.34
CA PHE A 4 1.85 -13.51 3.56
C PHE A 4 3.02 -14.09 4.34
N LYS A 5 3.03 -13.88 5.66
CA LYS A 5 4.03 -14.41 6.59
C LYS A 5 3.92 -15.94 6.74
N ARG A 6 4.52 -16.70 5.82
CA ARG A 6 4.41 -18.17 5.71
C ARG A 6 5.62 -18.80 5.04
N LYS A 7 5.91 -20.05 5.41
CA LYS A 7 6.96 -20.88 4.77
C LYS A 7 6.58 -21.42 3.40
N THR A 8 5.29 -21.66 3.17
CA THR A 8 4.82 -22.35 1.96
C THR A 8 3.56 -21.70 1.41
N MET A 9 3.47 -21.71 0.08
CA MET A 9 2.31 -21.19 -0.66
C MET A 9 1.10 -22.10 -0.41
N PRO A 10 -0.04 -21.56 0.05
CA PRO A 10 -1.25 -22.34 0.26
C PRO A 10 -1.79 -22.86 -1.08
N LYS A 11 -2.39 -24.06 -1.06
CA LYS A 11 -3.05 -24.68 -2.23
C LYS A 11 -4.47 -24.13 -2.43
N ILE A 12 -4.59 -22.81 -2.50
CA ILE A 12 -5.84 -22.11 -2.78
C ILE A 12 -5.68 -21.29 -4.06
N LYS A 13 -6.81 -21.00 -4.72
CA LYS A 13 -6.81 -20.14 -5.89
C LYS A 13 -7.01 -18.69 -5.44
N PHE A 14 -5.97 -17.88 -5.61
CA PHE A 14 -6.06 -16.45 -5.35
C PHE A 14 -6.84 -15.70 -6.45
N PRO A 15 -7.51 -14.59 -6.13
CA PRO A 15 -8.22 -13.78 -7.11
C PRO A 15 -7.28 -13.18 -8.16
N VAL A 16 -7.83 -12.90 -9.35
CA VAL A 16 -7.11 -12.16 -10.40
C VAL A 16 -6.98 -10.70 -9.99
N GLY A 17 -5.87 -10.05 -10.35
CA GLY A 17 -5.61 -8.65 -10.02
C GLY A 17 -4.63 -8.46 -8.86
N VAL A 18 -4.18 -9.55 -8.24
CA VAL A 18 -3.13 -9.52 -7.23
C VAL A 18 -2.03 -10.54 -7.53
N PHE A 19 -0.79 -10.13 -7.28
CA PHE A 19 0.34 -11.04 -7.20
C PHE A 19 0.60 -11.37 -5.74
N VAL A 20 0.52 -12.65 -5.38
CA VAL A 20 0.72 -13.14 -4.00
C VAL A 20 2.09 -13.80 -3.88
N HIS A 21 2.82 -13.40 -2.85
CA HIS A 21 4.08 -13.99 -2.45
C HIS A 21 3.99 -14.47 -1.00
N VAL A 22 4.87 -15.40 -0.61
CA VAL A 22 4.98 -15.86 0.78
C VAL A 22 6.44 -15.73 1.22
N ASN A 23 6.62 -15.22 2.43
CA ASN A 23 7.93 -15.07 3.05
C ASN A 23 7.81 -15.50 4.52
N GLU A 24 8.80 -16.20 5.07
CA GLU A 24 8.74 -16.70 6.45
C GLU A 24 8.62 -15.58 7.49
N LYS A 25 9.25 -14.43 7.23
CA LYS A 25 9.19 -13.24 8.11
C LYS A 25 8.02 -12.32 7.76
N GLY A 26 7.48 -12.46 6.54
CA GLY A 26 6.46 -11.58 5.97
C GLY A 26 7.03 -10.32 5.31
N TRP A 27 8.32 -10.05 5.46
CA TRP A 27 8.92 -8.82 4.95
C TRP A 27 9.31 -8.90 3.48
N MET A 28 9.45 -7.72 2.86
CA MET A 28 10.07 -7.59 1.53
C MET A 28 11.58 -7.75 1.66
N ASP A 29 12.17 -8.65 0.87
CA ASP A 29 13.62 -8.82 0.73
C ASP A 29 14.05 -8.62 -0.74
N GLU A 30 15.33 -8.83 -1.05
CA GLU A 30 15.85 -8.65 -2.42
C GLU A 30 15.17 -9.57 -3.45
N GLU A 31 14.84 -10.81 -3.07
CA GLU A 31 14.10 -11.71 -3.95
C GLU A 31 12.63 -11.26 -4.10
N GLY A 32 12.02 -10.74 -3.04
CA GLY A 32 10.71 -10.10 -3.06
C GLY A 32 10.65 -8.90 -4.01
N VAL A 33 11.64 -8.01 -3.95
CA VAL A 33 11.77 -6.86 -4.88
C VAL A 33 11.90 -7.36 -6.31
N LYS A 34 12.73 -8.37 -6.55
CA LYS A 34 12.87 -8.99 -7.89
C LYS A 34 11.55 -9.56 -8.40
N LEU A 35 10.81 -10.30 -7.58
CA LEU A 35 9.50 -10.84 -7.96
C LEU A 35 8.49 -9.74 -8.24
N TRP A 36 8.49 -8.68 -7.42
CA TRP A 36 7.64 -7.51 -7.64
C TRP A 36 7.97 -6.80 -8.96
N LEU A 37 9.26 -6.61 -9.27
CA LEU A 37 9.68 -6.00 -10.53
C LEU A 37 9.22 -6.82 -11.76
N GLU A 38 9.30 -8.15 -11.69
CA GLU A 38 8.93 -9.05 -12.80
C GLU A 38 7.41 -9.18 -12.99
N ASN A 39 6.66 -9.28 -11.89
CA ASN A 39 5.26 -9.67 -11.92
C ASN A 39 4.29 -8.51 -11.72
N VAL A 40 4.75 -7.39 -11.14
CA VAL A 40 3.93 -6.19 -10.93
C VAL A 40 4.43 -5.07 -11.82
N TRP A 41 5.65 -4.56 -11.57
CA TRP A 41 6.15 -3.38 -12.27
C TRP A 41 6.22 -3.61 -13.78
N SER A 42 6.86 -4.68 -14.26
CA SER A 42 7.02 -4.95 -15.70
C SER A 42 5.71 -5.30 -16.42
N ARG A 43 4.62 -5.54 -15.68
CA ARG A 43 3.30 -5.87 -16.24
C ARG A 43 2.37 -4.65 -16.31
N ARG A 44 2.79 -3.49 -15.81
CA ARG A 44 2.05 -2.23 -15.92
C ARG A 44 1.82 -1.82 -17.39
N PRO A 45 0.83 -0.96 -17.68
CA PRO A 45 0.69 -0.35 -19.01
C PRO A 45 2.02 0.29 -19.48
N GLY A 46 2.45 -0.02 -20.70
CA GLY A 46 3.75 0.41 -21.25
C GLY A 46 4.96 -0.46 -20.82
N GLY A 47 4.85 -1.25 -19.74
CA GLY A 47 5.93 -2.08 -19.21
C GLY A 47 6.40 -3.18 -20.18
N LEU A 48 5.47 -3.85 -20.87
CA LEU A 48 5.79 -4.87 -21.88
C LEU A 48 6.53 -4.30 -23.10
N ARG A 49 6.34 -3.01 -23.38
CA ARG A 49 7.03 -2.29 -24.46
C ARG A 49 8.35 -1.69 -24.01
N GLN A 50 8.70 -1.86 -22.73
CA GLN A 50 9.88 -1.25 -22.10
C GLN A 50 9.94 0.26 -22.36
N GLU A 51 8.79 0.94 -22.30
CA GLU A 51 8.75 2.40 -22.35
C GLU A 51 9.53 2.98 -21.17
N ARG A 52 10.33 4.03 -21.42
CA ARG A 52 11.17 4.63 -20.40
C ARG A 52 10.29 5.10 -19.25
N SER A 53 10.64 4.72 -18.03
CA SER A 53 9.83 4.99 -16.84
C SER A 53 10.70 5.42 -15.66
N LEU A 54 10.12 6.16 -14.72
CA LEU A 54 10.73 6.50 -13.45
C LEU A 54 10.03 5.71 -12.33
N LEU A 55 10.81 5.05 -11.49
CA LEU A 55 10.33 4.43 -10.25
C LEU A 55 10.85 5.25 -9.07
N VAL A 56 9.91 5.83 -8.30
CA VAL A 56 10.22 6.54 -7.06
C VAL A 56 9.89 5.63 -5.88
N TRP A 57 10.84 5.43 -4.98
CA TRP A 57 10.68 4.59 -3.79
C TRP A 57 11.56 5.08 -2.64
N ASP A 58 11.29 4.57 -1.44
CA ASP A 58 12.05 4.84 -0.22
C ASP A 58 13.45 4.21 -0.22
N MET A 59 14.26 4.66 0.74
CA MET A 59 15.63 4.19 0.95
C MET A 59 15.67 2.84 1.69
N PHE A 60 15.13 1.80 1.08
CA PHE A 60 15.22 0.43 1.61
C PHE A 60 16.45 -0.31 1.06
N ARG A 61 17.15 -1.09 1.89
CA ARG A 61 18.42 -1.75 1.51
C ARG A 61 18.29 -2.62 0.26
N ALA A 62 17.18 -3.36 0.10
CA ALA A 62 16.95 -4.22 -1.06
C ALA A 62 16.73 -3.43 -2.37
N HIS A 63 16.27 -2.18 -2.28
CA HIS A 63 16.11 -1.27 -3.42
C HIS A 63 17.46 -0.81 -3.98
N LEU A 64 18.48 -0.72 -3.11
CA LEU A 64 19.77 -0.11 -3.43
C LEU A 64 20.81 -1.10 -3.97
N THR A 65 20.51 -2.40 -3.96
CA THR A 65 21.49 -3.42 -4.36
C THR A 65 21.87 -3.28 -5.84
N THR A 66 23.09 -3.72 -6.16
CA THR A 66 23.58 -3.74 -7.55
C THR A 66 22.73 -4.63 -8.44
N SER A 67 22.17 -5.72 -7.90
CA SER A 67 21.28 -6.62 -8.63
C SER A 67 19.99 -5.90 -9.03
N THR A 68 19.36 -5.21 -8.08
CA THR A 68 18.14 -4.44 -8.29
C THR A 68 18.36 -3.32 -9.32
N LYS A 69 19.44 -2.53 -9.19
CA LYS A 69 19.80 -1.48 -10.16
C LYS A 69 20.00 -2.04 -11.58
N LYS A 70 20.73 -3.15 -11.71
CA LYS A 70 20.91 -3.82 -13.01
C LYS A 70 19.59 -4.30 -13.61
N ARG A 71 18.66 -4.76 -12.78
CA ARG A 71 17.34 -5.22 -13.23
C ARG A 71 16.49 -4.07 -13.74
N LEU A 72 16.46 -2.94 -13.03
CA LEU A 72 15.75 -1.72 -13.46
C LEU A 72 16.28 -1.20 -14.81
N ALA A 73 17.60 -1.15 -14.98
CA ALA A 73 18.22 -0.76 -16.24
C ALA A 73 17.80 -1.66 -17.42
N ARG A 74 17.69 -2.98 -17.20
CA ARG A 74 17.25 -3.95 -18.23
C ARG A 74 15.79 -3.77 -18.67
N ILE A 75 14.96 -3.14 -17.84
CA ILE A 75 13.54 -2.89 -18.13
C ILE A 75 13.28 -1.40 -18.38
N ASN A 76 14.31 -0.65 -18.80
CA ASN A 76 14.26 0.77 -19.15
C ASN A 76 13.61 1.64 -18.06
N THR A 77 13.94 1.36 -16.79
CA THR A 77 13.43 2.10 -15.64
C THR A 77 14.56 2.81 -14.92
N ASP A 78 14.44 4.13 -14.80
CA ASP A 78 15.26 4.96 -13.93
C ASP A 78 14.68 4.89 -12.51
N ALA A 79 15.54 4.95 -11.48
CA ALA A 79 15.10 4.97 -10.08
C ALA A 79 15.44 6.30 -9.40
N ALA A 80 14.48 6.86 -8.68
CA ALA A 80 14.69 7.94 -7.73
C ALA A 80 14.45 7.41 -6.32
N VAL A 81 15.41 7.64 -5.43
CA VAL A 81 15.36 7.19 -4.04
C VAL A 81 15.00 8.38 -3.15
N ILE A 82 13.94 8.24 -2.37
CA ILE A 82 13.54 9.20 -1.34
C ILE A 82 14.51 9.06 -0.16
N PRO A 83 15.20 10.12 0.25
CA PRO A 83 16.08 10.09 1.42
C PRO A 83 15.33 9.68 2.70
N ALA A 84 16.06 9.07 3.64
CA ALA A 84 15.50 8.74 4.95
C ALA A 84 14.91 9.96 5.65
N GLY A 85 13.80 9.75 6.37
CA GLY A 85 13.09 10.81 7.08
C GLY A 85 12.21 11.70 6.19
N LEU A 86 12.23 11.53 4.87
CA LEU A 86 11.41 12.34 3.95
C LEU A 86 10.16 11.61 3.44
N THR A 87 9.99 10.33 3.73
CA THR A 87 8.82 9.55 3.29
C THR A 87 7.49 10.23 3.66
N SER A 88 7.34 10.74 4.88
CA SER A 88 6.15 11.46 5.32
C SER A 88 5.90 12.81 4.63
N LEU A 89 6.84 13.29 3.82
CA LEU A 89 6.75 14.57 3.10
C LEU A 89 6.62 14.38 1.59
N VAL A 90 7.34 13.42 1.01
CA VAL A 90 7.50 13.32 -0.46
C VAL A 90 7.12 11.96 -1.03
N GLN A 91 6.71 10.99 -0.20
CA GLN A 91 6.24 9.69 -0.71
C GLN A 91 4.72 9.72 -0.87
N PRO A 92 4.17 9.64 -2.11
CA PRO A 92 2.73 9.78 -2.34
C PRO A 92 1.87 8.78 -1.57
N LEU A 93 2.41 7.57 -1.37
CA LEU A 93 1.74 6.54 -0.58
C LEU A 93 1.54 6.99 0.86
N ASP A 94 2.57 7.51 1.52
CA ASP A 94 2.50 7.88 2.94
C ASP A 94 1.85 9.24 3.16
N VAL A 95 2.04 10.19 2.24
CA VAL A 95 1.48 11.53 2.35
C VAL A 95 -0.03 11.54 2.10
N CYS A 96 -0.54 10.74 1.14
CA CYS A 96 -1.92 10.89 0.68
C CYS A 96 -2.74 9.59 0.66
N LEU A 97 -2.14 8.47 0.24
CA LEU A 97 -2.93 7.30 -0.19
C LEU A 97 -3.15 6.26 0.92
N ASN A 98 -2.17 6.05 1.80
CA ASN A 98 -2.17 4.96 2.77
C ASN A 98 -3.34 5.06 3.76
N LYS A 99 -3.71 6.27 4.20
CA LYS A 99 -4.87 6.47 5.07
C LYS A 99 -6.17 6.04 4.38
N SER A 100 -6.46 6.61 3.22
CA SER A 100 -7.64 6.30 2.41
C SER A 100 -7.74 4.83 2.04
N PHE A 101 -6.61 4.19 1.76
CA PHE A 101 -6.52 2.75 1.49
C PHE A 101 -6.80 1.92 2.73
N LYS A 102 -6.17 2.24 3.87
CA LYS A 102 -6.37 1.56 5.17
C LYS A 102 -7.83 1.65 5.62
N ASP A 103 -8.48 2.80 5.46
CA ASP A 103 -9.88 2.99 5.82
C ASP A 103 -10.81 2.08 5.00
N ARG A 104 -10.60 1.98 3.69
CA ARG A 104 -11.36 1.07 2.82
C ARG A 104 -11.14 -0.40 3.16
N ILE A 105 -9.93 -0.79 3.54
CA ILE A 105 -9.66 -2.16 4.04
C ILE A 105 -10.48 -2.44 5.30
N ARG A 106 -10.56 -1.47 6.23
CA ARG A 106 -11.37 -1.59 7.45
C ARG A 106 -12.86 -1.72 7.14
N GLU A 107 -13.36 -0.97 6.16
CA GLU A 107 -14.75 -1.12 5.69
C GLU A 107 -15.03 -2.53 5.16
N GLN A 108 -14.13 -3.08 4.33
CA GLN A 108 -14.25 -4.46 3.83
C GLN A 108 -14.21 -5.49 4.96
N TRP A 109 -13.36 -5.28 5.95
CA TRP A 109 -13.30 -6.11 7.14
C TRP A 109 -14.61 -6.06 7.93
N ASN A 110 -15.13 -4.87 8.20
CA ASN A 110 -16.37 -4.66 8.96
C ASN A 110 -17.58 -5.27 8.24
N GLU A 111 -17.66 -5.13 6.91
CA GLU A 111 -18.71 -5.77 6.13
C GLU A 111 -18.64 -7.29 6.26
N TRP A 112 -17.45 -7.88 6.11
CA TRP A 112 -17.26 -9.32 6.30
C TRP A 112 -17.58 -9.77 7.73
N MET A 113 -17.26 -8.94 8.72
CA MET A 113 -17.60 -9.18 10.13
C MET A 113 -19.11 -9.22 10.36
N VAL A 114 -19.92 -8.51 9.57
CA VAL A 114 -21.38 -8.51 9.73
C VAL A 114 -22.02 -9.62 8.89
N SER A 115 -21.65 -9.73 7.61
CA SER A 115 -22.36 -10.54 6.60
C SER A 115 -21.58 -11.75 6.06
N GLY A 116 -20.29 -11.85 6.38
CA GLY A 116 -19.40 -12.88 5.86
C GLY A 116 -19.66 -14.27 6.45
N GLU A 117 -19.25 -15.29 5.69
CA GLU A 117 -19.27 -16.67 6.17
C GLU A 117 -18.20 -16.87 7.25
N LYS A 118 -18.65 -17.08 8.49
CA LYS A 118 -17.78 -17.25 9.66
C LYS A 118 -17.57 -18.72 9.94
N SER A 119 -16.32 -19.08 10.16
CA SER A 119 -15.96 -20.40 10.69
C SER A 119 -15.41 -20.25 12.10
N PHE A 120 -15.66 -21.26 12.94
CA PHE A 120 -15.27 -21.24 14.34
C PHE A 120 -14.24 -22.34 14.63
N THR A 121 -13.38 -22.09 15.61
CA THR A 121 -12.51 -23.10 16.19
C THR A 121 -13.32 -24.04 17.09
N LYS A 122 -12.75 -25.18 17.47
CA LYS A 122 -13.40 -26.11 18.41
C LYS A 122 -13.75 -25.47 19.76
N GLY A 123 -13.01 -24.41 20.15
CA GLY A 123 -13.25 -23.63 21.36
C GLY A 123 -14.26 -22.50 21.20
N GLY A 124 -14.93 -22.37 20.06
CA GLY A 124 -15.93 -21.33 19.82
C GLY A 124 -15.36 -19.98 19.36
N ASN A 125 -14.04 -19.81 19.29
CA ASN A 125 -13.44 -18.58 18.76
C ASN A 125 -13.64 -18.50 17.25
N MET A 126 -14.03 -17.34 16.74
CA MET A 126 -14.14 -17.07 15.31
C MET A 126 -12.75 -17.11 14.65
N ARG A 127 -12.66 -17.69 13.46
CA ARG A 127 -11.44 -17.73 12.65
C ARG A 127 -11.32 -16.47 11.80
N ALA A 128 -10.09 -16.06 11.52
CA ALA A 128 -9.79 -15.03 10.53
C ALA A 128 -10.33 -15.41 9.13
N PRO A 129 -10.59 -14.43 8.25
CA PRO A 129 -10.95 -14.68 6.87
C PRO A 129 -9.90 -15.55 6.17
N GLN A 130 -10.33 -16.29 5.15
CA GLN A 130 -9.38 -17.01 4.29
C GLN A 130 -8.51 -16.02 3.50
N LEU A 131 -7.30 -16.42 3.13
CA LEU A 131 -6.33 -15.52 2.49
C LEU A 131 -6.80 -14.98 1.14
N ASP A 132 -7.58 -15.73 0.38
CA ASP A 132 -8.21 -15.27 -0.85
C ASP A 132 -9.29 -14.20 -0.59
N VAL A 133 -10.02 -14.30 0.54
CA VAL A 133 -10.94 -13.25 1.00
C VAL A 133 -10.17 -11.98 1.37
N LEU A 134 -9.05 -12.09 2.10
CA LEU A 134 -8.17 -10.95 2.39
C LEU A 134 -7.61 -10.29 1.11
N CYS A 135 -7.20 -11.10 0.13
CA CYS A 135 -6.79 -10.57 -1.17
C CYS A 135 -7.91 -9.79 -1.88
N ASN A 136 -9.17 -10.24 -1.77
CA ASN A 136 -10.30 -9.51 -2.31
C ASN A 136 -10.55 -8.19 -1.59
N PHE A 137 -10.31 -8.11 -0.27
CA PHE A 137 -10.38 -6.83 0.45
C PHE A 137 -9.38 -5.84 -0.12
N VAL A 138 -8.12 -6.27 -0.32
CA VAL A 138 -7.06 -5.44 -0.91
C VAL A 138 -7.41 -4.97 -2.32
N ILE A 139 -7.91 -5.88 -3.17
CA ILE A 139 -8.30 -5.53 -4.54
C ILE A 139 -9.44 -4.51 -4.53
N LYS A 140 -10.50 -4.74 -3.74
CA LYS A 140 -11.64 -3.83 -3.67
C LYS A 140 -11.24 -2.46 -3.12
N ALA A 141 -10.48 -2.44 -2.03
CA ALA A 141 -10.01 -1.19 -1.43
C ALA A 141 -9.13 -0.37 -2.38
N TRP A 142 -8.26 -1.02 -3.15
CA TRP A 142 -7.44 -0.32 -4.14
C TRP A 142 -8.27 0.20 -5.33
N ASN A 143 -9.21 -0.60 -5.83
CA ASN A 143 -10.06 -0.21 -6.96
C ASN A 143 -11.06 0.90 -6.63
N ASP A 144 -11.37 1.10 -5.37
CA ASP A 144 -12.25 2.18 -4.90
C ASP A 144 -11.52 3.53 -4.73
N ILE A 145 -10.18 3.54 -4.79
CA ILE A 145 -9.42 4.78 -4.86
C ILE A 145 -9.43 5.27 -6.30
N ASP A 146 -9.96 6.47 -6.51
CA ASP A 146 -10.02 7.07 -7.83
C ASP A 146 -8.63 7.41 -8.38
N ALA A 147 -8.51 7.38 -9.71
CA ALA A 147 -7.25 7.67 -10.39
C ALA A 147 -6.83 9.15 -10.20
N GLU A 148 -7.77 10.05 -9.98
CA GLU A 148 -7.51 11.48 -9.80
C GLU A 148 -6.76 11.75 -8.49
N THR A 149 -7.11 11.03 -7.42
CA THR A 149 -6.49 11.05 -6.10
C THR A 149 -5.05 10.55 -6.19
N VAL A 150 -4.81 9.50 -6.98
CA VAL A 150 -3.46 9.03 -7.28
C VAL A 150 -2.67 10.09 -8.06
N ILE A 151 -3.26 10.75 -9.05
CA ILE A 151 -2.55 11.81 -9.80
C ILE A 151 -2.22 13.00 -8.90
N LYS A 152 -3.19 13.44 -8.09
CA LYS A 152 -3.03 14.56 -7.15
C LYS A 152 -1.96 14.27 -6.09
N SER A 153 -1.87 13.04 -5.59
CA SER A 153 -0.84 12.69 -4.60
C SER A 153 0.57 12.84 -5.14
N PHE A 154 0.82 12.43 -6.39
CA PHE A 154 2.13 12.62 -7.03
C PHE A 154 2.46 14.10 -7.24
N LYS A 155 1.47 14.94 -7.56
CA LYS A 155 1.66 16.41 -7.67
C LYS A 155 1.90 17.08 -6.33
N LYS A 156 1.17 16.67 -5.29
CA LYS A 156 1.36 17.17 -3.92
C LYS A 156 2.76 16.86 -3.39
N CYS A 157 3.34 15.72 -3.78
CA CYS A 157 4.70 15.34 -3.43
C CYS A 157 5.78 15.92 -4.37
N GLY A 158 5.44 16.79 -5.32
CA GLY A 158 6.42 17.42 -6.20
C GLY A 158 7.04 16.50 -7.25
N ILE A 159 6.43 15.34 -7.54
CA ILE A 159 7.04 14.30 -8.39
C ILE A 159 6.64 14.47 -9.86
N SER A 160 5.39 14.82 -10.13
CA SER A 160 4.83 14.87 -11.49
C SER A 160 4.42 16.27 -11.94
N ASN A 161 4.80 17.30 -11.19
CA ASN A 161 4.47 18.69 -11.46
C ASN A 161 5.16 19.19 -12.73
N SER A 162 4.51 20.12 -13.40
CA SER A 162 5.14 20.90 -14.46
C SER A 162 6.33 21.73 -13.94
N LEU A 163 7.39 21.82 -14.74
CA LEU A 163 8.61 22.57 -14.39
C LEU A 163 8.44 24.09 -14.48
N ASP A 164 7.31 24.58 -15.00
CA ASP A 164 7.01 26.01 -15.13
C ASP A 164 6.35 26.61 -13.88
N GLY A 165 6.13 25.80 -12.83
CA GLY A 165 5.58 26.24 -11.54
C GLY A 165 4.06 26.45 -11.55
N MET A 166 3.36 26.16 -12.64
CA MET A 166 1.91 26.37 -12.74
C MET A 166 1.09 25.38 -11.91
N GLU A 167 1.75 24.39 -11.31
CA GLU A 167 1.13 23.32 -10.50
C GLU A 167 1.68 23.32 -9.06
N ASP A 168 2.35 24.39 -8.64
CA ASP A 168 2.95 24.47 -7.29
C ASP A 168 1.89 24.62 -6.18
N ASP A 169 0.67 25.04 -6.53
CA ASP A 169 -0.46 25.10 -5.59
C ASP A 169 -0.77 23.73 -4.97
N PHE A 170 -0.51 22.62 -5.68
CA PHE A 170 -0.73 21.27 -5.15
C PHE A 170 0.19 20.94 -3.96
N LEU A 171 1.34 21.60 -3.84
CA LEU A 171 2.30 21.38 -2.74
C LEU A 171 1.73 21.85 -1.39
N TRP A 172 0.84 22.84 -1.43
CA TRP A 172 0.33 23.54 -0.24
C TRP A 172 -1.12 23.21 0.09
N GLN A 173 -1.79 22.34 -0.68
CA GLN A 173 -3.16 21.94 -0.41
C GLN A 173 -3.24 21.10 0.87
N ASP A 174 -3.91 21.61 1.90
CA ASP A 174 -4.22 20.83 3.11
C ASP A 174 -5.32 19.79 2.84
N GLU A 175 -5.23 18.61 3.46
CA GLU A 175 -6.21 17.53 3.30
C GLU A 175 -7.65 17.95 3.68
N GLY A 176 -7.80 19.03 4.44
CA GLY A 176 -9.08 19.55 4.95
C GLY A 176 -9.86 20.44 3.99
N GLU A 177 -9.25 21.01 2.96
CA GLU A 177 -9.94 22.00 2.09
C GLU A 177 -10.81 21.36 1.01
N ALA A 178 -10.57 20.10 0.66
CA ALA A 178 -11.39 19.37 -0.31
C ALA A 178 -12.77 18.90 0.23
N LYS A 179 -13.06 19.10 1.53
CA LYS A 179 -14.36 18.76 2.14
C LYS A 179 -15.24 19.97 2.49
N ALA A 180 -14.80 21.20 2.24
CA ALA A 180 -15.52 22.40 2.66
C ALA A 180 -16.75 22.77 1.79
N GLU A 181 -17.08 22.00 0.75
CA GLU A 181 -18.28 22.24 -0.08
C GLU A 181 -19.42 21.22 0.13
N ALA A 182 -19.37 20.40 1.18
CA ALA A 182 -20.52 19.59 1.60
C ALA A 182 -21.18 20.19 2.86
N ILE A 183 -22.44 20.59 2.69
CA ILE A 183 -23.40 21.13 3.67
C ILE A 183 -23.24 20.50 5.07
N PRO A 184 -23.28 21.28 6.17
CA PRO A 184 -23.17 20.71 7.51
C PRO A 184 -24.47 19.95 7.86
N SER A 185 -24.38 18.63 8.00
CA SER A 185 -25.46 17.83 8.62
C SER A 185 -25.10 17.53 10.07
N ASP A 186 -25.84 18.18 10.95
CA ASP A 186 -25.96 17.89 12.37
C ASP A 186 -26.48 16.46 12.57
N SER A 187 -25.73 15.58 13.24
CA SER A 187 -26.28 14.35 13.83
C SER A 187 -25.39 13.79 14.93
N GLU A 188 -25.83 14.08 16.15
CA GLU A 188 -25.83 13.26 17.38
C GLU A 188 -24.92 12.01 17.45
N LEU A 189 -24.17 11.93 18.56
CA LEU A 189 -23.44 10.76 19.08
C LEU A 189 -24.14 9.42 18.78
N ASP A 190 -23.53 8.61 17.92
CA ASP A 190 -23.93 7.23 17.65
C ASP A 190 -23.46 6.30 18.79
N PRO A 191 -24.37 5.67 19.56
CA PRO A 191 -24.02 4.78 20.66
C PRO A 191 -23.46 3.41 20.22
N TYR A 192 -23.20 3.18 18.93
CA TYR A 192 -22.52 1.99 18.41
C TYR A 192 -20.99 2.13 18.26
N ASP A 193 -20.41 3.27 18.65
CA ASP A 193 -18.97 3.55 18.59
C ASP A 193 -18.12 2.53 19.39
N ASP A 194 -18.68 1.96 20.47
CA ASP A 194 -18.00 0.94 21.30
C ASP A 194 -17.78 -0.41 20.60
N CYS A 195 -18.41 -0.66 19.43
CA CYS A 195 -18.20 -1.87 18.63
C CYS A 195 -17.15 -1.67 17.51
N LEU A 196 -16.70 -0.44 17.26
CA LEU A 196 -15.83 -0.07 16.13
C LEU A 196 -14.32 -0.20 16.43
N THR A 197 -13.95 -0.59 17.65
CA THR A 197 -12.54 -0.62 18.11
C THR A 197 -11.82 -1.95 17.86
N ASN A 198 -12.46 -2.96 17.26
CA ASN A 198 -11.91 -4.31 17.21
C ASN A 198 -11.62 -4.81 15.78
N VAL A 199 -10.89 -4.04 14.98
CA VAL A 199 -10.00 -4.67 14.00
C VAL A 199 -8.75 -5.07 14.77
N PRO A 200 -8.49 -6.38 14.98
CA PRO A 200 -7.30 -6.79 15.70
C PRO A 200 -6.05 -6.23 15.01
N GLN A 201 -5.15 -5.62 15.78
CA GLN A 201 -3.95 -4.98 15.23
C GLN A 201 -3.11 -5.99 14.43
N ASP A 202 -3.14 -7.27 14.78
CA ASP A 202 -2.51 -8.37 14.03
C ASP A 202 -3.07 -8.56 12.62
N VAL A 203 -4.34 -8.25 12.38
CA VAL A 203 -4.93 -8.25 11.03
C VAL A 203 -4.45 -7.05 10.25
N ILE A 204 -4.38 -5.87 10.88
CA ILE A 204 -3.82 -4.68 10.25
C ILE A 204 -2.33 -4.92 9.95
N ASP A 205 -1.57 -5.49 10.87
CA ASP A 205 -0.14 -5.79 10.71
C ASP A 205 0.09 -6.92 9.69
N GLU A 206 -0.82 -7.90 9.57
CA GLU A 206 -0.79 -8.94 8.54
C GLU A 206 -1.13 -8.37 7.14
N LEU A 207 -1.97 -7.32 7.07
CA LEU A 207 -2.32 -6.62 5.82
C LEU A 207 -1.40 -5.44 5.47
N MET A 208 -0.76 -4.80 6.45
CA MET A 208 -0.02 -3.55 6.37
C MET A 208 1.36 -3.76 6.99
N MET A 209 2.30 -4.21 6.16
CA MET A 209 3.68 -4.37 6.55
C MET A 209 4.49 -3.18 6.02
N SER A 210 4.77 -2.20 6.88
CA SER A 210 6.04 -1.45 6.93
C SER A 210 5.93 -0.32 7.97
N GLU A 211 6.20 -0.62 9.24
CA GLU A 211 6.91 0.32 10.09
C GLU A 211 8.17 -0.43 10.52
N ASP A 212 9.30 -0.08 9.90
CA ASP A 212 10.58 -0.66 10.22
C ASP A 212 11.00 -0.20 11.63
N GLU A 213 11.36 -1.15 12.49
CA GLU A 213 12.12 -0.88 13.69
C GLU A 213 13.48 -0.29 13.29
N HIS A 214 13.73 0.94 13.74
CA HIS A 214 15.01 1.62 13.59
C HIS A 214 16.09 0.89 14.38
N ASP A 215 16.84 -0.01 13.72
CA ASP A 215 18.21 -0.31 14.16
C ASP A 215 19.08 0.89 13.77
N GLU A 216 19.15 1.86 14.68
CA GLU A 216 20.20 2.87 14.72
C GLU A 216 21.54 2.17 14.86
N ASP A 217 22.29 2.08 13.77
CA ASP A 217 23.75 2.15 13.75
C ASP A 217 24.20 2.27 12.29
N PHE A 218 24.29 3.51 11.81
CA PHE A 218 24.99 3.82 10.57
C PHE A 218 25.95 4.98 10.79
N GLU A 219 27.24 4.64 10.85
CA GLU A 219 28.32 5.60 10.70
C GLU A 219 28.37 6.06 9.24
N GLY A 220 28.30 7.38 9.05
CA GLY A 220 28.16 8.05 7.76
C GLY A 220 29.36 7.91 6.82
N PHE A 221 29.19 8.53 5.64
CA PHE A 221 30.25 8.71 4.63
C PHE A 221 31.37 9.64 5.08
#